data_AF-A0A931GA21-F1
#
_entry.id   AF-A0A931GA21-F1
#
_cell.length_a   1.000
_cell.length_b   1.000
_cell.length_c   1.000
_cell.angle_alpha   90.00
_cell.angle_beta   90.00
_cell.angle_gamma   90.00
#
_symmetry.space_group_name_H-M   'P 1'
#
loop_
_entity.id
_entity.type
_entity.pdbx_description
1 polymer ?
#
loop_
_entity_poly.entity_id
_entity_poly.type
_entity_poly.pdbx_seq_one_letter_code
_entity_poly.pdbx_strand_id
1 'polypeptide(L)'
;MIINKQNLSILHTGYKASFQGAFQGAVIDYDQIVMEVQSGTAIETYGWLGATTRFREWLGDRVIQNLALHDYSIKNKTFENTVGVPREAIEDDQYGTYNTLMAQLGQDAKEHPAELVYAHLKNGFTGKCYDSQFFFDTDHPVIGANGQETSVSNFQGGSGTPWFLLDVTRMMRPIILQKRKNYQFVSKTGETDSNVFDRKEFVWGVDARLNVGYGLWQLAYASKEALDADSFNAAYAAMQELKGDNARPLGIRPKLLVVPPSMRATALEVVKAERNAAGATNINRDVVDVLVTPWLA
;
A
#
# COMPACT_ATOMS: atom_id res chain seq x y z
N MET A 1 15.42 17.85 -36.02
CA MET A 1 14.78 16.75 -36.77
C MET A 1 13.60 17.29 -37.56
N ILE A 2 13.39 16.83 -38.81
CA ILE A 2 12.19 17.22 -39.58
C ILE A 2 10.96 16.68 -38.86
N ILE A 3 10.01 17.56 -38.51
CA ILE A 3 8.74 17.16 -37.92
C ILE A 3 7.86 16.57 -39.00
N ASN A 4 7.53 15.29 -38.84
CA ASN A 4 6.53 14.58 -39.63
C ASN A 4 6.04 13.36 -38.82
N LYS A 5 4.96 12.75 -39.30
CA LYS A 5 4.32 11.61 -38.63
C LYS A 5 5.26 10.42 -38.36
N GLN A 6 6.17 10.12 -39.29
CA GLN A 6 7.10 8.99 -39.16
C GLN A 6 8.12 9.26 -38.05
N ASN A 7 8.75 10.43 -38.08
CA ASN A 7 9.77 10.84 -37.12
C ASN A 7 9.19 10.98 -35.69
N LEU A 8 7.99 11.53 -35.55
CA LEU A 8 7.30 11.62 -34.26
C LEU A 8 6.91 10.23 -33.72
N SER A 9 6.58 9.27 -34.58
CA SER A 9 6.31 7.89 -34.17
C SER A 9 7.58 7.16 -33.69
N ILE A 10 8.72 7.41 -34.32
CA ILE A 10 10.03 6.91 -33.88
C ILE A 10 10.38 7.52 -32.52
N LEU A 11 10.24 8.84 -32.37
CA LEU A 11 10.48 9.53 -31.11
C LEU A 11 9.61 8.99 -29.98
N HIS A 12 8.31 8.84 -30.21
CA HIS A 12 7.38 8.24 -29.25
C HIS A 12 7.83 6.83 -28.84
N THR A 13 8.33 6.02 -29.77
CA THR A 13 8.83 4.67 -29.47
C THR A 13 10.06 4.71 -28.56
N GLY A 14 11.00 5.63 -28.82
CA GLY A 14 12.18 5.85 -27.97
C GLY A 14 11.83 6.34 -26.56
N TYR A 15 10.92 7.29 -26.46
CA TYR A 15 10.42 7.78 -25.16
C TYR A 15 9.67 6.70 -24.39
N LYS A 16 8.81 5.93 -25.08
CA LYS A 16 8.12 4.79 -24.47
C LYS A 16 9.11 3.73 -23.96
N ALA A 17 10.20 3.47 -24.69
CA ALA A 17 11.23 2.55 -24.23
C ALA A 17 11.94 3.08 -22.97
N SER A 18 12.26 4.37 -22.92
CA SER A 18 12.85 5.02 -21.73
C SER A 18 11.91 4.93 -20.52
N PHE A 19 10.63 5.26 -20.72
CA PHE A 19 9.58 5.11 -19.72
C PHE A 19 9.47 3.67 -19.21
N GLN A 20 9.35 2.69 -20.12
CA GLN A 20 9.16 1.28 -19.75
C GLN A 20 10.37 0.71 -19.02
N GLY A 21 11.58 1.07 -19.44
CA GLY A 21 12.81 0.65 -18.77
C GLY A 21 12.85 1.12 -17.32
N ALA A 22 12.55 2.40 -17.07
CA ALA A 22 12.51 2.94 -15.71
C ALA A 22 11.34 2.39 -14.88
N PHE A 23 10.14 2.27 -15.47
CA PHE A 23 8.97 1.70 -14.80
C PHE A 23 9.21 0.26 -14.33
N GLN A 24 9.93 -0.54 -15.11
CA GLN A 24 10.28 -1.92 -14.73
C GLN A 24 11.46 -1.99 -13.75
N GLY A 25 12.40 -1.05 -13.85
CA GLY A 25 13.59 -0.98 -13.00
C GLY A 25 13.36 -0.39 -11.61
N ALA A 26 12.28 0.39 -11.43
CA ALA A 26 11.93 0.97 -10.14
C ALA A 26 11.50 -0.12 -9.14
N VAL A 27 12.17 -0.13 -7.99
CA VAL A 27 11.95 -1.10 -6.91
C VAL A 27 10.68 -0.72 -6.15
N ILE A 28 9.86 -1.73 -5.87
CA ILE A 28 8.67 -1.57 -5.02
C ILE A 28 8.78 -2.48 -3.82
N ASP A 29 8.23 -2.02 -2.70
CA ASP A 29 8.21 -2.70 -1.42
C ASP A 29 6.81 -2.81 -0.82
N TYR A 30 5.82 -2.08 -1.35
CA TYR A 30 4.46 -2.06 -0.83
C TYR A 30 3.67 -3.35 -1.15
N ASP A 31 4.10 -4.13 -2.14
CA ASP A 31 3.41 -5.36 -2.58
C ASP A 31 3.30 -6.39 -1.46
N GLN A 32 4.27 -6.43 -0.55
CA GLN A 32 4.23 -7.31 0.62
C GLN A 32 3.16 -6.91 1.67
N ILE A 33 2.62 -5.69 1.65
CA ILE A 33 1.63 -5.22 2.64
C ILE A 33 0.22 -5.06 2.09
N VAL A 34 0.03 -5.15 0.77
CA VAL A 34 -1.25 -4.93 0.12
C VAL A 34 -1.86 -6.20 -0.46
N MET A 35 -3.19 -6.28 -0.40
CA MET A 35 -3.96 -7.18 -1.25
C MET A 35 -4.39 -6.38 -2.48
N GLU A 36 -3.85 -6.74 -3.64
CA GLU A 36 -4.27 -6.12 -4.90
C GLU A 36 -5.64 -6.65 -5.35
N VAL A 37 -6.55 -5.75 -5.68
CA VAL A 37 -7.89 -6.08 -6.15
C VAL A 37 -8.18 -5.34 -7.45
N GLN A 38 -8.61 -6.08 -8.47
CA GLN A 38 -9.06 -5.49 -9.72
C GLN A 38 -10.48 -4.92 -9.56
N SER A 39 -10.66 -3.65 -9.90
CA SER A 39 -11.95 -2.97 -9.86
C SER A 39 -12.60 -2.86 -11.23
N GLY A 40 -13.88 -3.23 -11.30
CA GLY A 40 -14.73 -3.14 -12.48
C GLY A 40 -15.67 -1.93 -12.47
N THR A 41 -15.87 -1.28 -11.32
CA THR A 41 -16.86 -0.20 -11.12
C THR A 41 -16.24 1.12 -10.60
N ALA A 42 -17.04 2.17 -10.40
CA ALA A 42 -16.53 3.43 -9.86
C ALA A 42 -16.24 3.36 -8.35
N ILE A 43 -16.96 2.48 -7.65
CA ILE A 43 -16.91 2.26 -6.20
C ILE A 43 -17.06 0.75 -6.00
N GLU A 44 -16.08 0.09 -5.41
CA GLU A 44 -16.24 -1.30 -4.99
C GLU A 44 -16.68 -1.36 -3.54
N THR A 45 -17.61 -2.26 -3.24
CA THR A 45 -18.09 -2.53 -1.88
C THR A 45 -17.47 -3.83 -1.37
N TYR A 46 -16.90 -3.78 -0.17
CA TYR A 46 -16.19 -4.87 0.48
C TYR A 46 -17.00 -5.42 1.65
N GLY A 47 -18.25 -5.80 1.41
CA GLY A 47 -19.14 -6.26 2.48
C GLY A 47 -18.72 -7.56 3.15
N TRP A 48 -17.80 -8.31 2.53
CA TRP A 48 -17.21 -9.50 3.13
C TRP A 48 -16.13 -9.18 4.18
N LEU A 49 -15.63 -7.95 4.29
CA LEU A 49 -14.69 -7.60 5.37
C LEU A 49 -15.41 -7.75 6.72
N GLY A 50 -14.76 -8.42 7.67
CA GLY A 50 -15.38 -8.81 8.95
C GLY A 50 -16.09 -10.17 8.91
N ALA A 51 -16.41 -10.71 7.73
CA ALA A 51 -16.99 -12.03 7.63
C ALA A 51 -15.93 -13.12 7.91
N THR A 52 -16.19 -13.97 8.90
CA THR A 52 -15.31 -15.11 9.21
C THR A 52 -15.91 -16.42 8.71
N THR A 53 -15.06 -17.30 8.19
CA THR A 53 -15.44 -18.68 7.85
C THR A 53 -14.75 -19.67 8.78
N ARG A 54 -15.41 -20.80 9.06
CA ARG A 54 -14.83 -21.90 9.82
C ARG A 54 -15.21 -23.27 9.28
N PHE A 55 -14.29 -24.22 9.41
CA PHE A 55 -14.66 -25.63 9.37
C PHE A 55 -15.35 -25.99 10.69
N ARG A 56 -16.35 -26.86 10.59
CA ARG A 56 -16.96 -27.53 11.73
C ARG A 56 -16.93 -29.02 11.47
N GLU A 57 -16.93 -29.82 12.53
CA GLU A 57 -17.14 -31.25 12.39
C GLU A 57 -18.47 -31.51 11.68
N TRP A 58 -18.47 -32.49 10.77
CA TRP A 58 -19.63 -32.80 9.95
C TRP A 58 -20.63 -33.63 10.76
N LEU A 59 -21.51 -32.95 11.48
CA LEU A 59 -22.61 -33.55 12.23
C LEU A 59 -23.95 -33.06 11.64
N GLY A 60 -24.64 -33.96 10.93
CA GLY A 60 -25.91 -33.67 10.23
C GLY A 60 -25.76 -32.88 8.92
N ASP A 61 -26.85 -32.25 8.48
CA ASP A 61 -26.90 -31.45 7.25
C ASP A 61 -25.99 -30.22 7.32
N ARG A 62 -25.58 -29.72 6.15
CA ARG A 62 -24.74 -28.51 6.04
C ARG A 62 -25.44 -27.32 6.70
N VAL A 63 -24.78 -26.72 7.68
CA VAL A 63 -25.17 -25.41 8.23
C VAL A 63 -24.45 -24.32 7.45
N ILE A 64 -25.25 -23.42 6.87
CA ILE A 64 -24.77 -22.24 6.16
C ILE A 64 -24.34 -21.19 7.18
N GLN A 65 -23.14 -20.65 7.04
CA GLN A 65 -22.64 -19.56 7.88
C GLN A 65 -23.21 -18.25 7.34
N ASN A 66 -24.02 -17.57 8.15
CA ASN A 66 -24.54 -16.27 7.80
C ASN A 66 -23.43 -15.23 8.03
N LEU A 67 -22.93 -14.63 6.96
CA LEU A 67 -21.83 -13.68 7.01
C LEU A 67 -22.39 -12.29 7.32
N ALA A 68 -21.84 -11.61 8.34
CA ALA A 68 -22.13 -10.20 8.55
C ALA A 68 -21.62 -9.38 7.35
N LEU A 69 -22.46 -8.51 6.81
CA LEU A 69 -22.11 -7.63 5.68
C LEU A 69 -21.88 -6.21 6.19
N HIS A 70 -20.76 -5.62 5.79
CA HIS A 70 -20.42 -4.23 6.11
C HIS A 70 -20.57 -3.32 4.87
N ASP A 71 -20.95 -2.05 5.06
CA ASP A 71 -21.04 -1.08 3.97
C ASP A 71 -19.72 -0.35 3.70
N TYR A 72 -18.60 -1.07 3.78
CA TYR A 72 -17.29 -0.49 3.48
C TYR A 72 -17.07 -0.39 1.97
N SER A 73 -16.73 0.79 1.48
CA SER A 73 -16.55 1.01 0.05
C SER A 73 -15.32 1.85 -0.27
N ILE A 74 -14.68 1.52 -1.40
CA ILE A 74 -13.49 2.23 -1.89
C ILE A 74 -13.85 2.86 -3.25
N LYS A 75 -13.99 4.18 -3.25
CA LYS A 75 -14.19 4.96 -4.49
C LYS A 75 -12.87 5.11 -5.24
N ASN A 76 -12.84 4.72 -6.51
CA ASN A 76 -11.66 4.90 -7.35
C ASN A 76 -11.36 6.39 -7.58
N LYS A 77 -10.07 6.76 -7.51
CA LYS A 77 -9.56 8.10 -7.85
C LYS A 77 -8.75 8.04 -9.14
N THR A 78 -8.78 9.12 -9.90
CA THR A 78 -8.02 9.25 -11.16
C THR A 78 -6.79 10.10 -10.89
N PHE A 79 -5.65 9.68 -11.44
CA PHE A 79 -4.37 10.35 -11.33
C PHE A 79 -3.75 10.46 -12.73
N GLU A 80 -2.98 11.51 -12.95
CA GLU A 80 -2.23 11.73 -14.18
C GLU A 80 -0.89 12.42 -13.89
N ASN A 81 0.08 12.16 -14.76
CA ASN A 81 1.33 12.92 -14.85
C ASN A 81 1.65 13.09 -16.34
N THR A 82 1.78 14.35 -16.78
CA THR A 82 1.94 14.72 -18.19
C THR A 82 3.12 15.66 -18.36
N VAL A 83 3.99 15.35 -19.33
CA VAL A 83 5.16 16.14 -19.69
C VAL A 83 5.05 16.64 -21.13
N GLY A 84 5.45 17.90 -21.32
CA GLY A 84 5.51 18.55 -22.63
C GLY A 84 6.95 18.68 -23.12
N VAL A 85 7.14 18.49 -24.43
CA VAL A 85 8.38 18.79 -25.14
C VAL A 85 8.08 19.92 -26.13
N PRO A 86 8.79 21.06 -26.03
CA PRO A 86 8.65 22.14 -26.98
C PRO A 86 8.93 21.67 -28.41
N ARG A 87 8.18 22.20 -29.38
CA ARG A 87 8.36 21.90 -30.80
C ARG A 87 9.78 22.23 -31.25
N GLU A 88 10.27 23.39 -30.85
CA GLU A 88 11.60 23.89 -31.17
C GLU A 88 12.69 22.90 -30.70
N ALA A 89 12.54 22.27 -29.54
CA ALA A 89 13.49 21.27 -29.06
C ALA A 89 13.58 20.02 -29.96
N ILE A 90 12.50 19.69 -30.68
CA ILE A 90 12.50 18.61 -31.67
C ILE A 90 13.09 19.09 -33.00
N GLU A 91 12.73 20.30 -33.44
CA GLU A 91 13.27 20.93 -34.66
C GLU A 91 14.80 21.07 -34.56
N ASP A 92 15.31 21.45 -33.40
CA ASP A 92 16.73 21.67 -33.07
C ASP A 92 17.51 20.39 -32.68
N ASP A 93 16.92 19.20 -32.86
CA ASP A 93 17.55 17.90 -32.53
C ASP A 93 17.94 17.71 -31.06
N GLN A 94 17.34 18.45 -30.13
CA GLN A 94 17.60 18.36 -28.69
C GLN A 94 16.69 17.35 -27.96
N TYR A 95 15.78 16.68 -28.66
CA TYR A 95 14.79 15.76 -28.08
C TYR A 95 15.40 14.61 -27.25
N GLY A 96 16.62 14.16 -27.55
CA GLY A 96 17.30 13.11 -26.78
C GLY A 96 17.53 13.46 -25.30
N THR A 97 17.59 14.75 -24.95
CA THR A 97 17.73 15.23 -23.57
C THR A 97 16.50 14.93 -22.70
N TYR A 98 15.33 14.74 -23.31
CA TYR A 98 14.08 14.45 -22.60
C TYR A 98 13.88 12.95 -22.30
N ASN A 99 14.77 12.07 -22.77
CA ASN A 99 14.72 10.64 -22.42
C ASN A 99 14.77 10.42 -20.90
N THR A 100 15.59 11.20 -20.19
CA THR A 100 15.67 11.16 -18.71
C THR A 100 14.36 11.57 -18.07
N LEU A 101 13.65 12.54 -18.64
CA LEU A 101 12.33 12.96 -18.15
C LEU A 101 11.28 11.85 -18.36
N MET A 102 11.32 11.16 -19.50
CA MET A 102 10.43 10.04 -19.78
C MET A 102 10.73 8.84 -18.88
N ALA A 103 12.00 8.61 -18.55
CA ALA A 103 12.42 7.63 -17.56
C ALA A 103 11.89 8.00 -16.16
N GLN A 104 12.04 9.26 -15.73
CA GLN A 104 11.49 9.73 -14.44
C GLN A 104 9.98 9.52 -14.37
N LEU A 105 9.24 9.86 -15.43
CA LEU A 105 7.80 9.59 -15.52
C LEU A 105 7.47 8.10 -15.35
N GLY A 106 8.32 7.21 -15.85
CA GLY A 106 8.25 5.77 -15.65
C GLY A 106 8.44 5.36 -14.20
N GLN A 107 9.45 5.92 -13.54
CA GLN A 107 9.71 5.68 -12.13
C GLN A 107 8.56 6.19 -11.25
N ASP A 108 8.11 7.43 -11.44
CA ASP A 108 6.99 8.03 -10.68
C ASP A 108 5.72 7.19 -10.83
N ALA A 109 5.41 6.74 -12.05
CA ALA A 109 4.26 5.88 -12.30
C ALA A 109 4.35 4.53 -11.57
N LYS A 110 5.56 3.98 -11.40
CA LYS A 110 5.78 2.73 -10.67
C LYS A 110 5.71 2.91 -9.15
N GLU A 111 6.19 4.04 -8.65
CA GLU A 111 6.28 4.37 -7.22
C GLU A 111 4.99 4.96 -6.64
N HIS A 112 4.16 5.62 -7.45
CA HIS A 112 2.92 6.27 -6.99
C HIS A 112 1.97 5.38 -6.16
N PRO A 113 1.77 4.06 -6.43
CA PRO A 113 1.00 3.23 -5.51
C PRO A 113 1.60 3.13 -4.10
N ALA A 114 2.93 3.16 -3.97
CA ALA A 114 3.62 3.14 -2.69
C ALA A 114 3.26 4.39 -1.86
N GLU A 115 3.29 5.57 -2.49
CA GLU A 115 2.86 6.83 -1.87
C GLU A 115 1.47 6.72 -1.27
N LEU A 116 0.51 6.24 -2.07
CA LEU A 116 -0.88 6.09 -1.61
C LEU A 116 -0.99 5.07 -0.48
N VAL A 117 -0.28 3.94 -0.58
CA VAL A 117 -0.34 2.85 0.41
C VAL A 117 0.24 3.28 1.75
N TYR A 118 1.43 3.87 1.77
CA TYR A 118 2.08 4.30 3.01
C TYR A 118 1.42 5.53 3.61
N ALA A 119 0.92 6.46 2.79
CA ALA A 119 0.08 7.55 3.28
C ALA A 119 -1.21 7.00 3.93
N HIS A 120 -1.84 5.98 3.33
CA HIS A 120 -3.03 5.35 3.92
C HIS A 120 -2.71 4.61 5.22
N LEU A 121 -1.57 3.90 5.29
CA LEU A 121 -1.10 3.28 6.53
C LEU A 121 -0.87 4.34 7.64
N LYS A 122 -0.17 5.44 7.32
CA LYS A 122 0.08 6.55 8.25
C LYS A 122 -1.21 7.20 8.73
N ASN A 123 -2.23 7.27 7.87
CA ASN A 123 -3.56 7.79 8.18
C ASN A 123 -4.44 6.80 8.95
N GLY A 124 -3.95 5.60 9.30
CA GLY A 124 -4.71 4.59 10.04
C GLY A 124 -5.26 5.07 11.39
N PHE A 125 -4.62 6.05 12.02
CA PHE A 125 -5.06 6.63 13.29
C PHE A 125 -6.28 7.57 13.17
N THR A 126 -6.71 7.92 11.95
CA THR A 126 -7.83 8.84 11.71
C THR A 126 -8.79 8.35 10.61
N GLY A 127 -8.32 7.47 9.73
CA GLY A 127 -9.13 6.87 8.69
C GLY A 127 -9.94 5.71 9.24
N LYS A 128 -11.24 5.73 8.99
CA LYS A 128 -12.15 4.66 9.43
C LYS A 128 -12.02 3.40 8.59
N CYS A 129 -12.09 2.24 9.24
CA CYS A 129 -12.14 0.94 8.59
C CYS A 129 -13.58 0.40 8.51
N TYR A 130 -13.74 -0.88 8.15
CA TYR A 130 -15.05 -1.47 7.82
C TYR A 130 -16.02 -1.58 9.01
N ASP A 131 -15.51 -1.49 10.24
CA ASP A 131 -16.29 -1.47 11.49
C ASP A 131 -16.61 -0.05 11.98
N SER A 132 -16.30 0.99 11.19
CA SER A 132 -16.49 2.41 11.52
C SER A 132 -15.59 2.99 12.60
N GLN A 133 -14.68 2.20 13.19
CA GLN A 133 -13.58 2.68 14.03
C GLN A 133 -12.38 3.12 13.18
N PHE A 134 -11.43 3.84 13.78
CA PHE A 134 -10.16 4.10 13.10
C PHE A 134 -9.43 2.78 12.85
N PHE A 135 -8.58 2.71 11.82
CA PHE A 135 -7.87 1.46 11.52
C PHE A 135 -6.86 1.07 12.59
N PHE A 136 -6.28 2.06 13.28
CA PHE A 136 -5.53 1.87 14.52
C PHE A 136 -6.28 2.51 15.67
N ASP A 137 -6.94 1.68 16.46
CA ASP A 137 -7.86 2.10 17.50
C ASP A 137 -7.75 1.18 18.73
N THR A 138 -8.20 1.69 19.86
CA THR A 138 -8.32 0.89 21.09
C THR A 138 -9.64 0.16 21.18
N ASP A 139 -10.62 0.53 20.34
CA ASP A 139 -12.03 0.21 20.55
C ASP A 139 -12.73 -0.51 19.40
N HIS A 140 -12.07 -1.50 18.78
CA HIS A 140 -12.73 -2.31 17.76
C HIS A 140 -13.79 -3.24 18.35
N PRO A 141 -15.05 -3.20 17.87
CA PRO A 141 -16.11 -4.05 18.39
C PRO A 141 -15.99 -5.49 17.88
N VAL A 142 -16.01 -6.45 18.80
CA VAL A 142 -15.99 -7.90 18.52
C VAL A 142 -17.03 -8.60 19.39
N ILE A 143 -17.72 -9.62 18.86
CA ILE A 143 -18.70 -10.37 19.66
C ILE A 143 -17.97 -11.37 20.56
N GLY A 144 -18.10 -11.24 21.89
CA GLY A 144 -17.56 -12.17 22.86
C GLY A 144 -18.27 -13.52 22.89
N ALA A 145 -17.72 -14.49 23.63
CA ALA A 145 -18.32 -15.83 23.77
C ALA A 145 -19.71 -15.83 24.45
N ASN A 146 -20.03 -14.78 25.19
CA ASN A 146 -21.34 -14.54 25.81
C ASN A 146 -22.34 -13.86 24.86
N GLY A 147 -21.97 -13.64 23.59
CA GLY A 147 -22.78 -12.92 22.61
C GLY A 147 -22.86 -11.41 22.83
N GLN A 148 -22.09 -10.86 23.76
CA GLN A 148 -22.01 -9.41 24.01
C GLN A 148 -20.80 -8.81 23.29
N GLU A 149 -20.91 -7.56 22.87
CA GLU A 149 -19.81 -6.83 22.26
C GLU A 149 -18.67 -6.59 23.28
N THR A 150 -17.44 -6.72 22.82
CA THR A 150 -16.21 -6.45 23.56
C THR A 150 -15.32 -5.57 22.71
N SER A 151 -14.68 -4.58 23.34
CA SER A 151 -13.68 -3.73 22.70
C SER A 151 -12.33 -4.46 22.62
N VAL A 152 -11.68 -4.37 21.46
CA VAL A 152 -10.36 -4.96 21.17
C VAL A 152 -9.45 -3.88 20.57
N SER A 153 -8.21 -3.80 21.07
CA SER A 153 -7.22 -2.83 20.62
C SER A 153 -6.24 -3.42 19.62
N ASN A 154 -5.86 -2.63 18.61
CA ASN A 154 -4.67 -2.86 17.78
C ASN A 154 -3.68 -1.68 17.80
N PHE A 155 -3.77 -0.84 18.85
CA PHE A 155 -2.92 0.33 19.01
C PHE A 155 -2.36 0.43 20.43
N GLN A 156 -1.03 0.50 20.54
CA GLN A 156 -0.32 0.55 21.83
C GLN A 156 -0.40 1.91 22.54
N GLY A 157 -0.81 2.97 21.83
CA GLY A 157 -0.70 4.34 22.34
C GLY A 157 0.63 5.00 21.99
N GLY A 158 1.06 5.93 22.84
CA GLY A 158 2.24 6.77 22.65
C GLY A 158 2.00 8.02 21.82
N SER A 159 3.02 8.87 21.74
CA SER A 159 2.99 10.16 21.04
C SER A 159 4.14 10.40 20.06
N GLY A 160 5.07 9.44 19.97
CA GLY A 160 6.20 9.50 19.07
C GLY A 160 5.85 9.21 17.60
N THR A 161 6.89 9.11 16.79
CA THR A 161 6.78 8.67 15.40
C THR A 161 6.31 7.20 15.38
N PRO A 162 5.28 6.85 14.57
CA PRO A 162 4.71 5.52 14.60
C PRO A 162 5.59 4.46 13.94
N TRP A 163 5.51 3.24 14.46
CA TRP A 163 5.96 2.01 13.82
C TRP A 163 4.82 1.00 13.76
N PHE A 164 4.87 0.09 12.77
CA PHE A 164 3.76 -0.80 12.45
C PHE A 164 4.23 -2.25 12.40
N LEU A 165 3.50 -3.14 13.05
CA LEU A 165 3.74 -4.58 13.03
C LEU A 165 2.59 -5.25 12.26
N LEU A 166 2.92 -5.99 11.20
CA LEU A 166 1.94 -6.53 10.25
C LEU A 166 2.02 -8.05 10.12
N ASP A 167 0.86 -8.71 10.06
CA ASP A 167 0.74 -10.10 9.58
C ASP A 167 0.57 -10.09 8.06
N VAL A 168 1.66 -10.44 7.39
CA VAL A 168 1.81 -10.54 5.93
C VAL A 168 1.87 -12.00 5.47
N THR A 169 1.45 -12.94 6.32
CA THR A 169 1.50 -14.39 6.02
C THR A 169 0.23 -14.90 5.35
N ARG A 170 -0.83 -14.09 5.33
CA ARG A 170 -2.17 -14.45 4.85
C ARG A 170 -2.42 -13.91 3.44
N MET A 171 -3.43 -14.48 2.79
CA MET A 171 -3.92 -13.97 1.51
C MET A 171 -4.63 -12.62 1.70
N MET A 172 -5.38 -12.49 2.79
CA MET A 172 -5.86 -11.20 3.28
C MET A 172 -4.71 -10.37 3.81
N ARG A 173 -4.75 -9.07 3.51
CA ARG A 173 -3.72 -8.10 3.91
C ARG A 173 -4.36 -6.93 4.66
N PRO A 174 -3.58 -6.22 5.48
CA PRO A 174 -4.09 -5.07 6.23
C PRO A 174 -4.47 -3.88 5.34
N ILE A 175 -3.90 -3.79 4.13
CA ILE A 175 -4.19 -2.72 3.16
C ILE A 175 -4.73 -3.35 1.87
N ILE A 176 -5.70 -2.69 1.25
CA ILE A 176 -6.26 -3.06 -0.05
C ILE A 176 -5.78 -2.03 -1.08
N LEU A 177 -5.14 -2.50 -2.15
CA LEU A 177 -4.81 -1.68 -3.30
C LEU A 177 -5.76 -2.02 -4.44
N GLN A 178 -6.75 -1.15 -4.66
CA GLN A 178 -7.74 -1.32 -5.70
C GLN A 178 -7.28 -0.66 -6.99
N LYS A 179 -7.10 -1.44 -8.05
CA LYS A 179 -6.70 -0.95 -9.37
C LYS A 179 -7.85 -1.12 -10.36
N ARG A 180 -8.27 -0.01 -10.98
CA ARG A 180 -9.24 -0.03 -12.08
C ARG A 180 -8.56 0.14 -13.43
N LYS A 181 -7.59 1.07 -13.51
CA LYS A 181 -6.79 1.33 -14.70
C LYS A 181 -5.32 1.42 -14.26
N ASN A 182 -4.48 0.57 -14.87
CA ASN A 182 -3.03 0.63 -14.70
C ASN A 182 -2.43 1.83 -15.43
N TYR A 183 -1.22 2.22 -15.04
CA TYR A 183 -0.45 3.28 -15.67
C TYR A 183 -0.25 3.01 -17.15
N GLN A 184 -0.83 3.86 -17.99
CA GLN A 184 -0.77 3.74 -19.43
C GLN A 184 -0.08 4.95 -20.03
N PHE A 185 1.09 4.73 -20.65
CA PHE A 185 1.80 5.77 -21.41
C PHE A 185 1.04 6.10 -22.70
N VAL A 186 0.67 7.37 -22.85
CA VAL A 186 -0.09 7.94 -23.96
C VAL A 186 0.59 9.20 -24.48
N SER A 187 0.18 9.66 -25.66
CA SER A 187 0.76 10.86 -26.27
C SER A 187 -0.24 11.62 -27.12
N LYS A 188 -0.06 12.93 -27.22
CA LYS A 188 -0.80 13.80 -28.13
C LYS A 188 0.20 14.64 -28.92
N THR A 189 0.64 14.10 -30.04
CA THR A 189 1.80 14.57 -30.81
C THR A 189 1.48 14.85 -32.28
N GLY A 190 0.21 14.80 -32.68
CA GLY A 190 -0.20 15.14 -34.05
C GLY A 190 -0.05 16.64 -34.31
N GLU A 191 0.37 17.03 -35.51
CA GLU A 191 0.56 18.45 -35.83
C GLU A 191 -0.73 19.29 -35.76
N THR A 192 -1.88 18.64 -35.91
CA THR A 192 -3.21 19.24 -35.79
C THR A 192 -3.77 19.21 -34.36
N ASP A 193 -3.05 18.61 -33.41
CA ASP A 193 -3.47 18.59 -32.02
C ASP A 193 -3.39 20.00 -31.42
N SER A 194 -4.38 20.41 -30.64
CA SER A 194 -4.44 21.77 -30.05
C SER A 194 -3.17 22.14 -29.28
N ASN A 195 -2.55 21.21 -28.56
CA ASN A 195 -1.28 21.49 -27.87
C ASN A 195 -0.13 21.80 -28.83
N VAL A 196 -0.09 21.15 -30.00
CA VAL A 196 0.93 21.44 -31.01
C VAL A 196 0.59 22.71 -31.77
N PHE A 197 -0.67 22.91 -32.15
CA PHE A 197 -1.11 24.05 -32.93
C PHE A 197 -1.11 25.36 -32.11
N ASP A 198 -1.74 25.37 -30.94
CA ASP A 198 -1.91 26.58 -30.12
C ASP A 198 -0.66 26.89 -29.27
N ARG A 199 0.04 25.84 -28.81
CA ARG A 199 1.13 25.98 -27.81
C ARG A 199 2.49 25.51 -28.28
N LYS A 200 2.61 25.03 -29.52
CA LYS A 200 3.86 24.48 -30.08
C LYS A 200 4.49 23.42 -29.17
N GLU A 201 3.68 22.52 -28.62
CA GLU A 201 4.12 21.55 -27.62
C GLU A 201 3.64 20.15 -27.96
N PHE A 202 4.54 19.18 -27.93
CA PHE A 202 4.25 17.75 -28.04
C PHE A 202 4.16 17.15 -26.64
N VAL A 203 3.07 16.44 -26.31
CA VAL A 203 2.86 15.95 -24.93
C VAL A 203 2.83 14.44 -24.86
N TRP A 204 3.41 13.92 -23.78
CA TRP A 204 3.34 12.53 -23.35
C TRP A 204 2.84 12.50 -21.92
N GLY A 205 1.97 11.56 -21.60
CA GLY A 205 1.41 11.46 -20.28
C GLY A 205 1.13 10.04 -19.87
N VAL A 206 0.86 9.88 -18.60
CA VAL A 206 0.46 8.62 -17.98
C VAL A 206 -0.74 8.91 -17.12
N ASP A 207 -1.80 8.13 -17.29
CA ASP A 207 -2.94 8.18 -16.41
C ASP A 207 -3.21 6.81 -15.78
N ALA A 208 -3.75 6.85 -14.56
CA ALA A 208 -4.10 5.67 -13.81
C ALA A 208 -5.38 5.92 -13.00
N ARG A 209 -6.08 4.84 -12.67
CA ARG A 209 -7.27 4.90 -11.83
C ARG A 209 -7.20 3.81 -10.78
N LEU A 210 -6.97 4.22 -9.54
CA LEU A 210 -6.74 3.36 -8.40
C LEU A 210 -7.16 4.06 -7.11
N ASN A 211 -7.30 3.33 -6.03
CA ASN A 211 -7.36 3.89 -4.69
C ASN A 211 -6.93 2.84 -3.66
N VAL A 212 -6.66 3.29 -2.44
CA VAL A 212 -6.27 2.44 -1.32
C VAL A 212 -7.39 2.43 -0.29
N GLY A 213 -7.56 1.31 0.41
CA GLY A 213 -8.44 1.19 1.56
C GLY A 213 -7.88 0.25 2.62
N TYR A 214 -8.58 0.15 3.74
CA TYR A 214 -8.20 -0.75 4.82
C TYR A 214 -8.78 -2.15 4.59
N GLY A 215 -7.96 -3.16 4.85
CA GLY A 215 -8.37 -4.55 4.96
C GLY A 215 -8.76 -4.89 6.40
N LEU A 216 -8.31 -6.05 6.87
CA LEU A 216 -8.57 -6.51 8.23
C LEU A 216 -7.63 -5.82 9.23
N TRP A 217 -8.19 -5.04 10.16
CA TRP A 217 -7.44 -4.33 11.19
C TRP A 217 -6.68 -5.29 12.12
N GLN A 218 -7.17 -6.51 12.31
CA GLN A 218 -6.53 -7.53 13.15
C GLN A 218 -5.12 -7.88 12.64
N LEU A 219 -4.86 -7.68 11.34
CA LEU A 219 -3.59 -8.01 10.70
C LEU A 219 -2.55 -6.88 10.80
N ALA A 220 -2.88 -5.77 11.44
CA ALA A 220 -1.97 -4.65 11.65
C ALA A 220 -2.05 -4.15 13.09
N TYR A 221 -0.91 -3.85 13.66
CA TYR A 221 -0.80 -3.24 14.97
C TYR A 221 0.13 -2.05 14.89
N ALA A 222 -0.26 -0.93 15.50
CA ALA A 222 0.53 0.28 15.52
C ALA A 222 0.99 0.63 16.93
N SER A 223 2.11 1.33 17.01
CA SER A 223 2.59 1.93 18.25
C SER A 223 3.30 3.24 17.95
N LYS A 224 3.09 4.21 18.84
CA LYS A 224 3.83 5.47 18.91
C LYS A 224 4.68 5.55 20.18
N GLU A 225 4.83 4.44 20.88
CA GLU A 225 5.82 4.30 21.94
C GLU A 225 7.23 4.20 21.35
N ALA A 226 8.25 4.39 22.18
CA ALA A 226 9.63 4.15 21.76
C ALA A 226 9.77 2.71 21.26
N LEU A 227 10.44 2.51 20.12
CA LEU A 227 10.72 1.18 19.60
C LEU A 227 11.88 0.57 20.41
N ASP A 228 11.57 -0.39 21.26
CA ASP A 228 12.54 -1.16 22.03
C ASP A 228 12.05 -2.62 22.17
N ALA A 229 12.81 -3.45 22.89
CA ALA A 229 12.45 -4.85 23.05
C ALA A 229 11.12 -5.03 23.81
N ASP A 230 10.82 -4.18 24.80
CA ASP A 230 9.65 -4.32 25.65
C ASP A 230 8.38 -3.91 24.90
N SER A 231 8.41 -2.75 24.23
CA SER A 231 7.28 -2.27 23.44
C SER A 231 7.00 -3.18 22.24
N PHE A 232 8.05 -3.68 21.57
CA PHE A 232 7.94 -4.66 20.50
C PHE A 232 7.33 -5.98 20.99
N ASN A 233 7.81 -6.53 22.11
CA ASN A 233 7.29 -7.79 22.65
C ASN A 233 5.83 -7.68 23.07
N ALA A 234 5.45 -6.56 23.68
CA ALA A 234 4.06 -6.29 24.05
C ALA A 234 3.15 -6.20 22.81
N ALA A 235 3.57 -5.49 21.75
CA ALA A 235 2.83 -5.44 20.50
C ALA A 235 2.73 -6.80 19.80
N TYR A 236 3.83 -7.56 19.78
CA TYR A 236 3.88 -8.90 19.18
C TYR A 236 2.94 -9.87 19.89
N ALA A 237 2.97 -9.89 21.23
CA ALA A 237 2.08 -10.70 22.04
C ALA A 237 0.61 -10.28 21.85
N ALA A 238 0.32 -8.98 21.89
CA ALA A 238 -1.03 -8.46 21.67
C ALA A 238 -1.62 -8.95 20.35
N MET A 239 -0.85 -8.91 19.25
CA MET A 239 -1.32 -9.43 17.96
C MET A 239 -1.57 -10.94 17.97
N GLN A 240 -0.70 -11.73 18.60
CA GLN A 240 -0.86 -13.20 18.63
C GLN A 240 -2.04 -13.65 19.49
N GLU A 241 -2.38 -12.87 20.52
CA GLU A 241 -3.50 -13.13 21.43
C GLU A 241 -4.86 -12.64 20.90
N LEU A 242 -4.87 -11.91 19.77
CA LEU A 242 -6.11 -11.40 19.16
C LEU A 242 -7.10 -12.53 18.91
N LYS A 243 -8.30 -12.31 19.45
CA LYS A 243 -9.47 -13.15 19.25
C LYS A 243 -10.49 -12.38 18.43
N GLY A 244 -11.09 -13.07 17.46
CA GLY A 244 -12.26 -12.58 16.76
C GLY A 244 -13.53 -13.02 17.49
N ASP A 245 -14.63 -13.00 16.75
CA ASP A 245 -15.94 -13.31 17.30
C ASP A 245 -16.00 -14.66 18.02
N ASN A 246 -16.81 -14.71 19.06
CA ASN A 246 -17.00 -15.83 19.97
C ASN A 246 -15.70 -16.27 20.67
N ALA A 247 -14.83 -15.30 20.98
CA ALA A 247 -13.52 -15.51 21.62
C ALA A 247 -12.59 -16.48 20.86
N ARG A 248 -12.75 -16.56 19.53
CA ARG A 248 -11.97 -17.46 18.68
C ARG A 248 -10.56 -16.90 18.45
N PRO A 249 -9.48 -17.65 18.79
CA PRO A 249 -8.13 -17.27 18.40
C PRO A 249 -8.01 -17.14 16.89
N LEU A 250 -7.48 -16.01 16.43
CA LEU A 250 -7.33 -15.74 14.99
C LEU A 250 -6.08 -16.40 14.41
N GLY A 251 -5.10 -16.75 15.25
CA GLY A 251 -3.85 -17.39 14.84
C GLY A 251 -2.94 -16.45 14.05
N ILE A 252 -2.93 -15.17 14.41
CA ILE A 252 -2.20 -14.10 13.73
C ILE A 252 -0.71 -14.30 13.96
N ARG A 253 0.08 -14.13 12.90
CA ARG A 253 1.52 -14.36 12.91
C ARG A 253 2.22 -13.14 12.31
N PRO A 254 2.50 -12.12 13.12
CA PRO A 254 3.18 -10.95 12.62
C PRO A 254 4.54 -11.32 12.03
N LYS A 255 4.84 -10.79 10.84
CA LYS A 255 6.07 -11.10 10.10
C LYS A 255 6.80 -9.91 9.52
N LEU A 256 6.22 -8.71 9.58
CA LEU A 256 6.84 -7.52 9.04
C LEU A 256 6.74 -6.35 10.02
N LEU A 257 7.87 -5.78 10.37
CA LEU A 257 8.00 -4.53 11.10
C LEU A 257 8.29 -3.40 10.10
N VAL A 258 7.34 -2.48 9.93
CA VAL A 258 7.44 -1.34 9.02
C VAL A 258 7.78 -0.08 9.82
N VAL A 259 8.87 0.59 9.45
CA VAL A 259 9.40 1.76 10.15
C VAL A 259 9.85 2.87 9.21
N PRO A 260 9.83 4.14 9.65
CA PRO A 260 10.46 5.22 8.91
C PRO A 260 12.00 5.13 8.97
N PRO A 261 12.72 5.86 8.10
CA PRO A 261 14.19 5.80 8.05
C PRO A 261 14.88 6.18 9.37
N SER A 262 14.28 7.10 10.14
CA SER A 262 14.78 7.52 11.46
C SER A 262 14.86 6.40 12.49
N MET A 263 14.05 5.34 12.33
CA MET A 263 14.00 4.19 13.23
C MET A 263 14.73 2.96 12.68
N ARG A 264 15.36 3.05 11.51
CA ARG A 264 16.04 1.89 10.88
C ARG A 264 17.03 1.21 11.81
N ALA A 265 17.91 1.98 12.46
CA ALA A 265 18.95 1.43 13.33
C ALA A 265 18.32 0.71 14.53
N THR A 266 17.37 1.36 15.20
CA THR A 266 16.64 0.81 16.34
C THR A 266 15.86 -0.47 15.97
N ALA A 267 15.18 -0.48 14.83
CA ALA A 267 14.47 -1.66 14.35
C ALA A 267 15.43 -2.85 14.10
N LEU A 268 16.56 -2.60 13.45
CA LEU A 268 17.58 -3.64 13.23
C LEU A 268 18.20 -4.12 14.54
N GLU A 269 18.39 -3.24 15.52
CA GLU A 269 18.86 -3.64 16.84
C GLU A 269 17.85 -4.56 17.54
N VAL A 270 16.56 -4.19 17.53
CA VAL A 270 15.50 -4.97 18.18
C VAL A 270 15.32 -6.34 17.52
N VAL A 271 15.26 -6.42 16.18
CA VAL A 271 14.84 -7.68 15.50
C VAL A 271 15.91 -8.37 14.67
N LYS A 272 17.09 -7.78 14.43
CA LYS A 272 18.16 -8.42 13.62
C LYS A 272 19.49 -8.58 14.35
N ALA A 273 19.77 -7.81 15.41
CA ALA A 273 21.03 -7.94 16.14
C ALA A 273 21.15 -9.31 16.82
N GLU A 274 22.38 -9.84 16.89
CA GLU A 274 22.66 -11.10 17.58
C GLU A 274 22.55 -10.98 19.11
N ARG A 275 22.94 -9.82 19.63
CA ARG A 275 22.92 -9.51 21.06
C ARG A 275 22.06 -8.27 21.30
N ASN A 276 21.40 -8.23 22.45
CA ASN A 276 20.71 -7.02 22.91
C ASN A 276 21.72 -5.99 23.46
N ALA A 277 21.22 -4.80 23.81
CA ALA A 277 22.05 -3.71 24.36
C ALA A 277 22.83 -4.09 25.64
N ALA A 278 22.37 -5.09 26.39
CA ALA A 278 23.04 -5.62 27.59
C ALA A 278 24.05 -6.76 27.28
N GLY A 279 24.24 -7.12 26.01
CA GLY A 279 25.15 -8.18 25.58
C GLY A 279 24.59 -9.61 25.68
N ALA A 280 23.34 -9.79 26.11
CA ALA A 280 22.68 -11.09 26.13
C ALA A 280 22.17 -11.47 24.73
N THR A 281 21.88 -12.75 24.49
CA THR A 281 21.29 -13.21 23.22
C THR A 281 19.99 -12.48 22.93
N ASN A 282 19.85 -11.94 21.72
CA ASN A 282 18.60 -11.31 21.30
C ASN A 282 17.56 -12.39 20.97
N ILE A 283 16.51 -12.48 21.79
CA ILE A 283 15.40 -13.42 21.59
C ILE A 283 14.49 -13.05 20.41
N ASN A 284 14.53 -11.79 19.97
CA ASN A 284 13.69 -11.26 18.89
C ASN A 284 14.34 -11.37 17.52
N ARG A 285 15.59 -11.87 17.47
CA ARG A 285 16.34 -12.02 16.24
C ARG A 285 15.56 -12.84 15.22
N ASP A 286 15.32 -12.25 14.06
CA ASP A 286 14.67 -12.84 12.89
C ASP A 286 13.24 -13.35 13.12
N VAL A 287 12.58 -12.91 14.20
CA VAL A 287 11.16 -13.20 14.45
C VAL A 287 10.28 -12.54 13.38
N VAL A 288 10.68 -11.35 12.91
CA VAL A 288 10.07 -10.59 11.82
C VAL A 288 11.13 -10.00 10.90
N ASP A 289 10.73 -9.63 9.69
CA ASP A 289 11.54 -8.82 8.78
C ASP A 289 11.34 -7.33 9.04
N VAL A 290 12.33 -6.52 8.67
CA VAL A 290 12.27 -5.07 8.79
C VAL A 290 12.09 -4.46 7.41
N LEU A 291 11.01 -3.71 7.23
CA LEU A 291 10.80 -2.85 6.08
C LEU A 291 11.01 -1.39 6.49
N VAL A 292 12.07 -0.79 5.99
CA VAL A 292 12.34 0.64 6.14
C VAL A 292 11.88 1.35 4.88
N THR A 293 10.98 2.31 5.02
CA THR A 293 10.43 3.01 3.86
C THR A 293 10.47 4.54 4.04
N PRO A 294 11.01 5.31 3.07
CA PRO A 294 11.02 6.78 3.12
C PRO A 294 9.64 7.41 3.14
N TRP A 295 8.62 6.70 2.64
CA TRP A 295 7.24 7.18 2.57
C TRP A 295 6.57 7.37 3.93
N LEU A 296 7.19 6.88 5.02
CA LEU A 296 6.75 7.10 6.40
C LEU A 296 7.46 8.25 7.13
N ALA A 297 8.40 8.94 6.48
CA ALA A 297 9.10 10.08 7.05
C ALA A 297 8.15 11.24 7.43
#